data_AF-A0AB37B0H4-F1
#
_entry.id   AF-A0AB37B0H4-F1
#
_cell.length_a   1.000
_cell.length_b   1.000
_cell.length_c   1.000
_cell.angle_alpha   90.00
_cell.angle_beta   90.00
_cell.angle_gamma   90.00
#
_symmetry.space_group_name_H-M   'P 1'
#
loop_
_entity.id
_entity.type
_entity.pdbx_description
1 polymer ?
#
loop_
_entity_poly.entity_id
_entity_poly.type
_entity_poly.pdbx_seq_one_letter_code
_entity_poly.pdbx_strand_id
1 'polypeptide(L)'
;MGRHAHTIEDADVILDVDTADALRSAVGAATMLGPDKARALLRLSDAQLGHLFKVGIAQIIDLAATVTFGIAAAATRDRTEPGRAKPESRSSAHESAALAERERLVLSERQALVASGRLLPAAEVWTALGITRQALNKAVASGRIFTVDVGAAQYYPAFYLAGDIDRKTLGRVTQQLGDLPGWSKWQFFTTPKASLGRLTPLKALAQGKVEQVTRAAAAFAER
;
A
#
# COMPACT_ATOMS: atom_id res chain seq x y z
N MET A 1 -49.59 -7.86 -3.09
CA MET A 1 -49.04 -8.10 -4.43
C MET A 1 -48.88 -6.75 -5.10
N GLY A 2 -47.75 -6.31 -5.63
CA GLY A 2 -46.46 -6.94 -5.89
C GLY A 2 -45.79 -6.11 -6.99
N ARG A 3 -44.47 -5.95 -6.85
CA ARG A 3 -43.50 -5.44 -7.85
C ARG A 3 -43.34 -3.92 -7.93
N HIS A 4 -42.52 -3.42 -7.01
CA HIS A 4 -41.61 -2.32 -7.33
C HIS A 4 -40.72 -2.78 -8.48
N ALA A 5 -40.92 -2.18 -9.66
CA ALA A 5 -39.96 -2.23 -10.73
C ALA A 5 -38.76 -1.39 -10.29
N HIS A 6 -37.70 -2.05 -9.83
CA HIS A 6 -36.39 -1.43 -9.82
C HIS A 6 -35.92 -1.38 -11.28
N THR A 7 -36.08 -0.21 -11.88
CA THR A 7 -35.29 0.22 -13.03
C THR A 7 -33.83 0.10 -12.63
N ILE A 8 -33.19 -0.99 -13.05
CA ILE A 8 -31.73 -1.02 -13.20
C ILE A 8 -31.53 -0.29 -14.52
N GLU A 9 -31.10 0.95 -14.41
CA GLU A 9 -30.64 1.75 -15.52
C GLU A 9 -29.32 1.14 -15.97
N ASP A 10 -29.41 0.07 -16.77
CA ASP A 10 -28.31 -0.46 -17.57
C ASP A 10 -27.95 0.63 -18.57
N ALA A 11 -27.04 1.52 -18.15
CA ALA A 11 -26.27 2.31 -19.08
C ALA A 11 -25.49 1.30 -19.93
N ASP A 12 -25.99 1.04 -21.14
CA ASP A 12 -25.35 0.22 -22.15
C ASP A 12 -24.07 0.96 -22.58
N VAL A 13 -23.02 0.77 -21.79
CA VAL A 13 -21.70 1.32 -22.08
C VAL A 13 -21.18 0.53 -23.27
N ILE A 14 -21.27 1.13 -24.45
CA ILE A 14 -20.62 0.61 -25.65
C ILE A 14 -19.11 0.69 -25.41
N LEU A 15 -18.54 -0.43 -24.96
CA LEU A 15 -17.10 -0.61 -24.82
C LEU A 15 -16.53 -0.91 -26.21
N ASP A 16 -15.37 -0.33 -26.52
CA ASP A 16 -14.60 -0.77 -27.68
C ASP A 16 -14.12 -2.23 -27.46
N VAL A 17 -13.78 -2.89 -28.57
CA VAL A 17 -13.40 -4.31 -28.58
C VAL A 17 -12.21 -4.59 -27.66
N ASP A 18 -11.21 -3.71 -27.64
CA ASP A 18 -10.00 -3.90 -26.85
C ASP A 18 -10.28 -3.76 -25.35
N THR A 19 -11.12 -2.80 -24.96
CA THR A 19 -11.56 -2.63 -23.57
C THR A 19 -12.41 -3.80 -23.09
N ALA A 20 -13.30 -4.33 -23.94
CA ALA A 20 -14.12 -5.49 -23.60
C ALA A 20 -13.27 -6.76 -23.40
N ASP A 21 -12.27 -6.98 -24.26
CA ASP A 21 -11.35 -8.12 -24.15
C ASP A 21 -10.44 -8.00 -22.92
N ALA A 22 -9.95 -6.80 -22.60
CA ALA A 22 -9.18 -6.54 -21.39
C ALA A 22 -9.99 -6.84 -20.11
N LEU A 23 -11.27 -6.42 -20.08
CA LEU A 23 -12.15 -6.71 -18.97
C LEU A 23 -12.40 -8.22 -18.82
N ARG A 24 -12.64 -8.93 -19.93
CA ARG A 24 -12.83 -10.39 -19.92
C ARG A 24 -11.58 -11.12 -19.41
N SER A 25 -10.39 -10.66 -19.81
CA SER A 25 -9.12 -11.20 -19.32
C SER A 25 -8.94 -10.97 -17.82
N ALA A 26 -9.27 -9.77 -17.32
CA ALA A 26 -9.22 -9.45 -15.89
C ALA A 26 -10.17 -10.31 -15.05
N VAL A 27 -11.39 -10.56 -15.55
CA VAL A 27 -12.34 -11.49 -14.92
C VAL A 27 -11.77 -12.90 -14.88
N GLY A 28 -11.18 -13.37 -15.98
CA GLY A 28 -10.47 -14.66 -16.04
C GLY A 28 -9.40 -14.77 -14.95
N ALA A 29 -8.49 -13.79 -14.87
CA ALA A 29 -7.45 -13.74 -13.86
C ALA A 29 -8.01 -13.72 -12.42
N ALA A 30 -9.09 -12.97 -12.17
CA ALA A 30 -9.75 -12.93 -10.87
C ALA A 30 -10.33 -14.30 -10.47
N THR A 31 -10.89 -15.06 -11.42
CA THR A 31 -11.42 -16.41 -11.15
C THR A 31 -10.32 -17.44 -10.88
N MET A 32 -9.12 -17.27 -11.44
CA MET A 32 -7.96 -18.13 -11.18
C MET A 32 -7.43 -18.03 -9.74
N LEU A 33 -7.81 -16.99 -8.98
CA LEU A 33 -7.47 -16.84 -7.56
C LEU A 33 -8.21 -17.83 -6.65
N GLY A 34 -9.18 -18.56 -7.21
CA GLY A 34 -10.05 -19.48 -6.48
C GLY A 34 -11.36 -18.82 -6.02
N PRO A 35 -12.37 -19.64 -5.72
CA PRO A 35 -13.75 -19.17 -5.56
C PRO A 35 -13.95 -18.25 -4.36
N ASP A 36 -13.19 -18.43 -3.27
CA ASP A 36 -13.36 -17.62 -2.06
C ASP A 36 -12.81 -16.21 -2.22
N LYS A 37 -11.68 -16.07 -2.93
CA LYS A 37 -11.08 -14.78 -3.25
C LYS A 37 -11.92 -14.03 -4.29
N ALA A 38 -12.41 -14.74 -5.32
CA ALA A 38 -13.34 -14.16 -6.30
C ALA A 38 -14.63 -13.65 -5.61
N ARG A 39 -15.21 -14.42 -4.70
CA ARG A 39 -16.37 -13.98 -3.90
C ARG A 39 -16.06 -12.80 -2.99
N ALA A 40 -14.85 -12.67 -2.48
CA ALA A 40 -14.46 -11.51 -1.68
C ALA A 40 -14.48 -10.21 -2.50
N LEU A 41 -14.10 -10.26 -3.79
CA LEU A 41 -14.21 -9.12 -4.70
C LEU A 41 -15.67 -8.70 -4.93
N LEU A 42 -16.58 -9.67 -5.03
CA LEU A 42 -18.03 -9.42 -5.19
C LEU A 42 -18.70 -8.82 -3.95
N ARG A 43 -18.04 -8.83 -2.77
CA ARG A 43 -18.57 -8.19 -1.56
C ARG A 43 -18.29 -6.68 -1.52
N LEU A 44 -17.44 -6.17 -2.40
CA LEU A 44 -17.17 -4.75 -2.55
C LEU A 44 -18.32 -4.11 -3.34
N SER A 45 -18.66 -2.86 -3.03
CA SER A 45 -19.55 -2.09 -3.91
C SER A 45 -18.86 -1.81 -5.25
N ASP A 46 -19.64 -1.61 -6.31
CA ASP A 46 -19.10 -1.34 -7.65
C ASP A 46 -18.19 -0.10 -7.67
N ALA A 47 -18.52 0.92 -6.88
CA ALA A 47 -17.68 2.11 -6.72
C ALA A 47 -16.33 1.78 -6.06
N GLN A 48 -16.33 0.94 -5.03
CA GLN A 48 -15.11 0.51 -4.35
C GLN A 48 -14.27 -0.43 -5.23
N LEU A 49 -14.90 -1.41 -5.85
CA LEU A 49 -14.25 -2.35 -6.75
C LEU A 49 -13.65 -1.59 -7.95
N GLY A 50 -14.42 -0.72 -8.58
CA GLY A 50 -13.98 0.10 -9.70
C GLY A 50 -12.85 1.05 -9.32
N HIS A 51 -12.91 1.68 -8.14
CA HIS A 51 -11.82 2.53 -7.65
C HIS A 51 -10.54 1.73 -7.40
N LEU A 52 -10.62 0.62 -6.66
CA LEU A 52 -9.47 -0.23 -6.37
C LEU A 52 -8.86 -0.83 -7.62
N PHE A 53 -9.68 -1.26 -8.57
CA PHE A 53 -9.25 -1.81 -9.85
C PHE A 53 -8.52 -0.77 -10.69
N LYS A 54 -9.06 0.46 -10.80
CA LYS A 54 -8.41 1.58 -11.50
C LYS A 54 -7.08 1.96 -10.85
N VAL A 55 -7.02 2.02 -9.51
CA VAL A 55 -5.79 2.34 -8.77
C VAL A 55 -4.73 1.27 -8.98
N GLY A 56 -5.08 -0.02 -8.89
CA GLY A 56 -4.16 -1.13 -9.12
C GLY A 56 -3.59 -1.16 -10.54
N ILE A 57 -4.45 -0.94 -11.55
CA ILE A 57 -4.01 -0.84 -12.94
C ILE A 57 -3.03 0.32 -13.14
N ALA A 58 -3.34 1.51 -12.61
CA ALA A 58 -2.44 2.68 -12.74
C ALA A 58 -1.06 2.44 -12.10
N GLN A 59 -1.03 1.76 -10.94
CA GLN A 59 0.22 1.41 -10.26
C GLN A 59 1.09 0.43 -11.08
N ILE A 60 0.45 -0.58 -11.70
CA ILE A 60 1.17 -1.60 -12.46
C ILE A 60 1.57 -1.09 -13.85
N ILE A 61 0.76 -0.28 -14.53
CA ILE A 61 1.12 0.31 -15.83
C ILE A 61 2.33 1.25 -15.68
N ASP A 62 2.35 2.08 -14.62
CA ASP A 62 3.49 2.95 -14.32
C ASP A 62 4.76 2.12 -13.98
N LEU A 63 4.60 0.93 -13.39
CA LEU A 63 5.69 -0.01 -13.10
C LEU A 63 6.15 -0.78 -14.34
N ALA A 64 5.24 -1.23 -15.21
CA ALA A 64 5.56 -1.92 -16.45
C ALA A 64 6.31 -1.01 -17.44
N ALA A 65 5.96 0.28 -17.48
CA ALA A 65 6.71 1.30 -18.22
C ALA A 65 8.16 1.47 -17.69
N THR A 66 8.41 1.12 -16.42
CA THR A 66 9.74 1.16 -15.78
C THR A 66 10.50 -0.17 -15.93
N VAL A 67 9.80 -1.30 -16.09
CA VAL A 67 10.36 -2.67 -16.09
C VAL A 67 10.48 -3.27 -17.51
N THR A 68 10.17 -2.53 -18.57
CA THR A 68 10.24 -3.02 -19.97
C THR A 68 11.67 -3.41 -20.45
N PHE A 69 12.69 -3.37 -19.58
CA PHE A 69 13.90 -4.21 -19.72
C PHE A 69 13.86 -5.41 -18.74
N GLY A 70 13.21 -6.49 -19.17
CA GLY A 70 13.16 -7.79 -18.48
C GLY A 70 11.88 -7.94 -17.65
N ILE A 71 10.97 -8.86 -17.93
CA ILE A 71 11.19 -10.26 -18.28
C ILE A 71 9.99 -10.72 -19.12
N ALA A 72 10.27 -11.21 -20.33
CA ALA A 72 9.45 -12.22 -20.95
C ALA A 72 9.88 -13.59 -20.39
N ALA A 73 8.93 -14.49 -20.22
CA ALA A 73 9.07 -15.91 -19.85
C ALA A 73 9.01 -16.26 -18.36
N ALA A 74 7.86 -16.85 -17.96
CA ALA A 74 7.86 -18.13 -17.25
C ALA A 74 6.52 -18.83 -17.50
N ALA A 75 6.51 -19.67 -18.54
CA ALA A 75 5.47 -20.65 -18.80
C ALA A 75 5.73 -21.93 -17.96
N THR A 76 4.64 -22.51 -17.46
CA THR A 76 4.30 -23.94 -17.34
C THR A 76 5.24 -24.96 -16.67
N ARG A 77 4.68 -25.71 -15.69
CA ARG A 77 4.59 -27.20 -15.55
C ARG A 77 4.24 -27.54 -14.08
N ASP A 78 3.08 -28.11 -13.74
CA ASP A 78 2.53 -29.49 -13.93
C ASP A 78 2.99 -30.50 -12.85
N ARG A 79 2.11 -30.87 -11.90
CA ARG A 79 1.56 -32.25 -11.67
C ARG A 79 0.95 -32.52 -10.28
N THR A 80 -0.32 -32.95 -10.32
CA THR A 80 -0.92 -34.18 -9.70
C THR A 80 -1.25 -34.27 -8.20
N GLU A 81 -2.53 -33.96 -7.87
CA GLU A 81 -3.61 -34.82 -7.28
C GLU A 81 -3.46 -35.51 -5.88
N PRO A 82 -4.59 -35.89 -5.20
CA PRO A 82 -4.91 -35.49 -3.83
C PRO A 82 -4.97 -36.65 -2.82
N GLY A 83 -4.84 -36.35 -1.53
CA GLY A 83 -4.88 -37.39 -0.50
C GLY A 83 -5.22 -36.90 0.91
N ARG A 84 -6.40 -37.34 1.37
CA ARG A 84 -6.82 -37.55 2.77
C ARG A 84 -7.04 -36.32 3.67
N ALA A 85 -8.32 -35.99 3.81
CA ALA A 85 -8.84 -35.22 4.94
C ALA A 85 -8.68 -35.97 6.27
N LYS A 86 -8.15 -35.27 7.29
CA LYS A 86 -8.27 -35.59 8.72
C LYS A 86 -8.57 -34.25 9.46
N PRO A 87 -9.34 -34.25 10.57
CA PRO A 87 -10.08 -33.07 11.00
C PRO A 87 -9.25 -32.22 11.97
N GLU A 88 -8.66 -31.14 11.45
CA GLU A 88 -7.97 -30.10 12.25
C GLU A 88 -8.80 -28.80 12.37
N SER A 89 -10.06 -28.86 11.92
CA SER A 89 -10.82 -27.70 11.43
C SER A 89 -11.33 -26.71 12.48
N ARG A 90 -11.06 -26.90 13.78
CA ARG A 90 -11.46 -25.95 14.84
C ARG A 90 -10.32 -25.04 15.31
N SER A 91 -9.08 -25.53 15.32
CA SER A 91 -7.91 -24.73 15.73
C SER A 91 -7.53 -23.73 14.65
N SER A 92 -7.48 -24.17 13.40
CA SER A 92 -7.13 -23.34 12.23
C SER A 92 -8.18 -22.26 11.92
N ALA A 93 -9.46 -22.53 12.19
CA ALA A 93 -10.54 -21.56 12.03
C ALA A 93 -10.45 -20.44 13.08
N HIS A 94 -10.08 -20.77 14.33
CA HIS A 94 -9.92 -19.78 15.39
C HIS A 94 -8.65 -18.93 15.19
N GLU A 95 -7.54 -19.54 14.76
CA GLU A 95 -6.32 -18.81 14.43
C GLU A 95 -6.49 -17.89 13.21
N SER A 96 -7.16 -18.37 12.15
CA SER A 96 -7.47 -17.54 10.98
C SER A 96 -8.42 -16.39 11.29
N ALA A 97 -9.43 -16.60 12.15
CA ALA A 97 -10.30 -15.54 12.64
C ALA A 97 -9.54 -14.51 13.49
N ALA A 98 -8.64 -14.94 14.38
CA ALA A 98 -7.81 -14.06 15.19
C ALA A 98 -6.83 -13.22 14.35
N LEU A 99 -6.23 -13.83 13.32
CA LEU A 99 -5.39 -13.13 12.35
C LEU A 99 -6.19 -12.09 11.56
N ALA A 100 -7.36 -12.46 11.04
CA ALA A 100 -8.23 -11.54 10.29
C ALA A 100 -8.69 -10.35 11.16
N GLU A 101 -9.00 -10.59 12.43
CA GLU A 101 -9.37 -9.52 13.36
C GLU A 101 -8.18 -8.59 13.63
N ARG A 102 -6.98 -9.15 13.82
CA ARG A 102 -5.75 -8.38 13.98
C ARG A 102 -5.44 -7.51 12.76
N GLU A 103 -5.61 -8.07 11.56
CA GLU A 103 -5.46 -7.33 10.30
C GLU A 103 -6.46 -6.17 10.18
N ARG A 104 -7.72 -6.39 10.57
CA ARG A 104 -8.75 -5.34 10.59
C ARG A 104 -8.41 -4.21 11.56
N LEU A 105 -7.94 -4.55 12.76
CA LEU A 105 -7.51 -3.55 13.75
C LEU A 105 -6.34 -2.73 13.22
N VAL A 106 -5.32 -3.39 12.67
CA VAL A 106 -4.16 -2.71 12.06
C VAL A 106 -4.61 -1.80 10.91
N LEU A 107 -5.49 -2.28 10.02
CA LEU A 107 -5.99 -1.45 8.92
C LEU A 107 -6.78 -0.24 9.44
N SER A 108 -7.61 -0.43 10.47
CA SER A 108 -8.40 0.65 11.08
C SER A 108 -7.52 1.72 11.72
N GLU A 109 -6.46 1.31 12.43
CA GLU A 109 -5.46 2.24 12.97
C GLU A 109 -4.78 3.04 11.86
N ARG A 110 -4.42 2.39 10.75
CA ARG A 110 -3.80 3.05 9.60
C ARG A 110 -4.76 3.99 8.89
N GLN A 111 -6.04 3.65 8.78
CA GLN A 111 -7.08 4.54 8.26
C GLN A 111 -7.27 5.77 9.15
N ALA A 112 -7.19 5.62 10.48
CA ALA A 112 -7.22 6.76 11.40
C ALA A 112 -6.05 7.73 11.17
N LEU A 113 -4.89 7.24 10.74
CA LEU A 113 -3.74 8.09 10.37
C LEU A 113 -4.00 8.92 9.11
N VAL A 114 -4.74 8.36 8.15
CA VAL A 114 -5.20 9.09 6.95
C VAL A 114 -6.24 10.13 7.36
N ALA A 115 -7.26 9.72 8.11
CA ALA A 115 -8.33 10.61 8.56
C ALA A 115 -7.83 11.78 9.42
N SER A 116 -6.76 11.58 10.20
CA SER A 116 -6.12 12.63 11.00
C SER A 116 -5.09 13.47 10.22
N GLY A 117 -4.91 13.23 8.91
CA GLY A 117 -3.99 13.98 8.06
C GLY A 117 -2.50 13.70 8.33
N ARG A 118 -2.16 12.64 9.10
CA ARG A 118 -0.75 12.25 9.28
C ARG A 118 -0.20 11.49 8.08
N LEU A 119 -1.07 10.92 7.27
CA LEU A 119 -0.79 10.26 6.01
C LEU A 119 -1.61 10.93 4.92
N LEU A 120 -0.94 11.34 3.84
CA LEU A 120 -1.53 12.17 2.80
C LEU A 120 -1.48 11.45 1.44
N PRO A 121 -2.48 11.64 0.57
CA PRO A 121 -2.43 11.14 -0.79
C PRO A 121 -1.38 11.88 -1.62
N ALA A 122 -0.92 11.27 -2.71
CA ALA A 122 0.13 11.82 -3.57
C ALA A 122 -0.17 13.27 -4.02
N ALA A 123 -1.42 13.53 -4.43
CA ALA A 123 -1.88 14.82 -4.93
C ALA A 123 -1.63 15.96 -3.96
N GLU A 124 -1.96 15.76 -2.68
CA GLU A 124 -1.76 16.75 -1.64
C GLU A 124 -0.28 16.98 -1.37
N VAL A 125 0.55 15.92 -1.39
CA VAL A 125 1.97 16.03 -1.08
C VAL A 125 2.74 16.82 -2.13
N TRP A 126 2.60 16.52 -3.42
CA TRP A 126 3.36 17.27 -4.43
C TRP A 126 2.88 18.72 -4.53
N THR A 127 1.58 18.97 -4.35
CA THR A 127 1.01 20.32 -4.27
C THR A 127 1.60 21.10 -3.09
N ALA A 128 1.57 20.52 -1.88
CA ALA A 128 2.06 21.18 -0.67
C ALA A 128 3.59 21.38 -0.66
N LEU A 129 4.35 20.47 -1.31
CA LEU A 129 5.79 20.64 -1.47
C LEU A 129 6.16 21.66 -2.55
N GLY A 130 5.22 22.07 -3.41
CA GLY A 130 5.48 22.92 -4.57
C GLY A 130 6.34 22.24 -5.63
N ILE A 131 6.22 20.92 -5.79
CA ILE A 131 6.99 20.12 -6.76
C ILE A 131 6.06 19.41 -7.75
N THR A 132 6.59 18.92 -8.85
CA THR A 132 5.80 18.13 -9.81
C THR A 132 5.57 16.71 -9.32
N ARG A 133 4.53 16.03 -9.84
CA ARG A 133 4.32 14.58 -9.64
C ARG A 133 5.58 13.76 -9.97
N GLN A 134 6.26 14.11 -11.07
CA GLN A 134 7.51 13.44 -11.47
C GLN A 134 8.64 13.64 -10.47
N ALA A 135 8.77 14.83 -9.88
CA ALA A 135 9.76 15.10 -8.84
C ALA A 135 9.46 14.32 -7.55
N LEU A 136 8.18 14.16 -7.19
CA LEU A 136 7.77 13.30 -6.08
C LEU A 136 8.13 11.83 -6.35
N ASN A 137 7.80 11.31 -7.54
CA ASN A 137 8.18 9.95 -7.95
C ASN A 137 9.70 9.75 -7.91
N LYS A 138 10.48 10.73 -8.39
CA LYS A 138 11.95 10.70 -8.29
C LYS A 138 12.44 10.73 -6.84
N ALA A 139 11.78 11.46 -5.95
CA ALA A 139 12.12 11.47 -4.53
C ALA A 139 11.89 10.11 -3.88
N VAL A 140 10.78 9.44 -4.21
CA VAL A 140 10.49 8.07 -3.78
C VAL A 140 11.50 7.07 -4.34
N ALA A 141 11.74 7.11 -5.65
CA ALA A 141 12.71 6.22 -6.31
C ALA A 141 14.14 6.39 -5.75
N SER A 142 14.52 7.61 -5.37
CA SER A 142 15.82 7.89 -4.72
C SER A 142 15.86 7.58 -3.22
N GLY A 143 14.77 7.08 -2.63
CA GLY A 143 14.66 6.78 -1.20
C GLY A 143 14.62 8.00 -0.27
N ARG A 144 14.48 9.22 -0.81
CA ARG A 144 14.40 10.46 -0.01
C ARG A 144 13.04 10.65 0.66
N ILE A 145 12.00 10.04 0.09
CA ILE A 145 10.65 9.97 0.62
C ILE A 145 10.23 8.51 0.55
N PHE A 146 9.49 8.01 1.53
CA PHE A 146 8.87 6.68 1.45
C PHE A 146 7.35 6.79 1.47
N THR A 147 6.69 5.74 1.01
CA THR A 147 5.24 5.55 1.07
C THR A 147 4.89 4.46 2.07
N VAL A 148 3.65 4.47 2.54
CA VAL A 148 3.06 3.41 3.35
C VAL A 148 1.74 2.96 2.74
N ASP A 149 1.48 1.66 2.79
CA ASP A 149 0.23 1.09 2.28
C ASP A 149 -0.86 1.11 3.35
N VAL A 150 -2.01 1.70 3.01
CA VAL A 150 -3.24 1.65 3.80
C VAL A 150 -4.31 0.99 2.93
N GLY A 151 -4.58 -0.29 3.20
CA GLY A 151 -5.36 -1.12 2.30
C GLY A 151 -4.61 -1.31 0.99
N ALA A 152 -5.23 -0.91 -0.13
CA ALA A 152 -4.65 -0.99 -1.47
C ALA A 152 -4.07 0.34 -1.98
N ALA A 153 -4.13 1.40 -1.19
CA ALA A 153 -3.66 2.72 -1.57
C ALA A 153 -2.36 3.09 -0.84
N GLN A 154 -1.49 3.81 -1.55
CA GLN A 154 -0.25 4.34 -1.02
C GLN A 154 -0.43 5.76 -0.51
N TYR A 155 0.10 6.01 0.68
CA TYR A 155 0.09 7.31 1.32
C TYR A 155 1.50 7.75 1.71
N TYR A 156 1.65 9.05 1.87
CA TYR A 156 2.90 9.72 2.16
C TYR A 156 2.86 10.30 3.58
N PRO A 157 3.93 10.13 4.37
CA PRO A 157 4.00 10.75 5.69
C PRO A 157 3.91 12.28 5.63
N ALA A 158 2.96 12.87 6.36
CA ALA A 158 2.76 14.32 6.39
C ALA A 158 3.96 15.09 6.97
N PHE A 159 4.80 14.44 7.79
CA PHE A 159 5.98 15.08 8.38
C PHE A 159 7.04 15.51 7.34
N TYR A 160 6.97 15.05 6.09
CA TYR A 160 7.82 15.59 5.01
C TYR A 160 7.43 17.03 4.61
N LEU A 161 6.21 17.45 4.95
CA LEU A 161 5.72 18.81 4.72
C LEU A 161 6.04 19.75 5.89
N ALA A 162 6.35 19.19 7.06
CA ALA A 162 6.62 19.97 8.26
C ALA A 162 7.89 20.82 8.06
N GLY A 163 7.79 22.12 8.37
CA GLY A 163 8.87 23.09 8.16
C GLY A 163 9.91 23.14 9.29
N ASP A 164 9.72 22.34 10.34
CA ASP A 164 10.58 22.28 11.53
C ASP A 164 11.85 21.44 11.32
N ILE A 165 11.91 20.64 10.25
CA ILE A 165 13.04 19.78 9.92
C ILE A 165 13.52 20.09 8.50
N ASP A 166 14.84 20.26 8.32
CA ASP A 166 15.43 20.39 6.99
C ASP A 166 15.13 19.15 6.13
N ARG A 167 14.48 19.37 4.98
CA ARG A 167 14.06 18.31 4.06
C ARG A 167 15.22 17.46 3.56
N LYS A 168 16.41 18.07 3.34
CA LYS A 168 17.60 17.32 2.90
C LYS A 168 18.07 16.36 3.99
N THR A 169 18.06 16.82 5.24
CA THR A 169 18.40 16.01 6.41
C THR A 169 17.41 14.87 6.60
N LEU A 170 16.11 15.14 6.54
CA LEU A 170 15.08 14.09 6.63
C LEU A 170 15.22 13.06 5.50
N GLY A 171 15.50 13.51 4.28
CA GLY A 171 15.79 12.64 3.14
C GLY A 171 17.01 11.75 3.36
N ARG A 172 18.11 12.28 3.87
CA ARG A 172 19.32 11.50 4.19
C ARG A 172 19.06 10.42 5.24
N VAL A 173 18.34 10.75 6.31
CA VAL A 173 17.96 9.76 7.34
C VAL A 173 17.04 8.70 6.75
N THR A 174 16.12 9.08 5.86
CA THR A 174 15.24 8.12 5.17
C THR A 174 16.05 7.15 4.29
N GLN A 175 17.04 7.65 3.56
CA GLN A 175 17.94 6.84 2.75
C GLN A 175 18.79 5.89 3.61
N GLN A 176 19.21 6.33 4.80
CA GLN A 176 19.97 5.48 5.73
C GLN A 176 19.16 4.29 6.25
N LEU A 177 17.83 4.37 6.26
CA LEU A 177 16.96 3.25 6.58
C LEU A 177 16.87 2.22 5.43
N GLY A 178 17.53 2.45 4.30
CA GLY A 178 17.66 1.51 3.19
C GLY A 178 16.32 1.02 2.64
N ASP A 179 16.24 -0.27 2.37
CA ASP A 179 15.07 -0.92 1.76
C ASP A 179 14.03 -1.41 2.78
N LEU A 180 14.10 -0.91 4.02
CA LEU A 180 13.12 -1.25 5.04
C LEU A 180 11.68 -0.94 4.56
N PRO A 181 10.69 -1.80 4.90
CA PRO A 181 9.29 -1.55 4.58
C PRO A 181 8.82 -0.19 5.09
N GLY A 182 7.90 0.44 4.35
CA GLY A 182 7.40 1.79 4.68
C GLY A 182 6.87 1.90 6.11
N TRP A 183 6.15 0.89 6.60
CA TRP A 183 5.65 0.86 7.98
C TRP A 183 6.77 0.74 9.02
N SER A 184 7.88 0.08 8.71
CA SER A 184 9.07 0.02 9.57
C SER A 184 9.76 1.39 9.63
N LYS A 185 9.88 2.08 8.48
CA LYS A 185 10.38 3.46 8.43
C LYS A 185 9.49 4.42 9.20
N TRP A 186 8.17 4.32 9.05
CA TRP A 186 7.20 5.08 9.84
C TRP A 186 7.40 4.87 11.34
N GLN A 187 7.44 3.60 11.78
CA GLN A 187 7.66 3.25 13.18
C GLN A 187 9.00 3.81 13.69
N PHE A 188 10.05 3.79 12.87
CA PHE A 188 11.31 4.41 13.20
C PHE A 188 11.11 5.89 13.58
N PHE A 189 10.50 6.68 12.70
CA PHE A 189 10.34 8.12 12.87
C PHE A 189 9.35 8.53 13.97
N THR A 190 8.29 7.74 14.20
CA THR A 190 7.22 8.11 15.13
C THR A 190 7.34 7.48 16.52
N THR A 191 8.22 6.49 16.71
CA THR A 191 8.35 5.79 17.99
C THR A 191 9.53 6.33 18.81
N PRO A 192 9.33 6.66 20.10
CA PRO A 192 10.40 7.04 21.01
C PRO A 192 11.56 6.05 21.05
N LYS A 193 12.80 6.55 21.12
CA LYS A 193 14.00 5.71 21.21
C LYS A 193 14.81 6.03 22.45
N ALA A 194 15.22 4.99 23.17
CA ALA A 194 16.08 5.13 24.34
C ALA A 194 17.40 5.84 24.00
N SER A 195 17.99 5.53 22.85
CA SER A 195 19.22 6.16 22.34
C SER A 195 19.09 7.66 22.03
N LEU A 196 17.86 8.18 21.93
CA LEU A 196 17.57 9.60 21.68
C LEU A 196 16.99 10.29 22.93
N GLY A 197 17.19 9.72 24.12
CA GLY A 197 16.64 10.24 25.37
C GLY A 197 15.11 10.12 25.43
N ARG A 198 14.55 9.03 24.90
CA ARG A 198 13.09 8.79 24.77
C ARG A 198 12.36 9.82 23.90
N LEU A 199 13.08 10.51 23.01
CA LEU A 199 12.48 11.30 21.95
C LEU A 199 12.22 10.43 20.71
N THR A 200 11.23 10.83 19.91
CA THR A 200 11.07 10.29 18.56
C THR A 200 12.17 10.86 17.66
N PRO A 201 12.61 10.16 16.61
CA PRO A 201 13.55 10.73 15.64
C PRO A 201 13.09 12.06 15.05
N LEU A 202 11.78 12.24 14.78
CA LEU A 202 11.25 13.53 14.31
C LEU A 202 11.52 14.66 15.32
N LYS A 203 11.20 14.45 16.61
CA LYS A 203 11.46 15.44 17.66
C LYS A 203 12.96 15.70 17.85
N ALA A 204 13.79 14.67 17.74
CA ALA A 204 15.24 14.81 17.85
C ALA A 204 15.82 15.60 16.66
N LEU A 205 15.31 15.37 15.44
CA LEU A 205 15.70 16.13 14.25
C LEU A 205 15.30 17.61 14.34
N ALA A 206 14.09 17.91 14.83
CA ALA A 206 13.65 19.28 15.08
C ALA A 206 14.52 20.00 16.13
N GLN A 207 15.17 19.25 17.03
CA GLN A 207 16.14 19.77 18.00
C GLN A 207 17.59 19.80 17.45
N GLY A 208 17.80 19.53 16.17
CA GLY A 208 19.13 19.53 15.54
C GLY A 208 20.01 18.33 15.90
N LYS A 209 19.48 17.26 16.50
CA LYS A 209 20.26 16.06 16.92
C LYS A 209 20.52 15.09 15.75
N VAL A 210 21.01 15.61 14.62
CA VAL A 210 21.10 14.90 13.34
C VAL A 210 22.01 13.67 13.42
N GLU A 211 23.18 13.78 14.05
CA GLU A 211 24.17 12.71 14.16
C GLU A 211 23.64 11.56 15.02
N GLN A 212 22.94 11.89 16.11
CA GLN A 212 22.32 10.89 16.98
C GLN A 212 21.23 10.11 16.25
N VAL A 213 20.39 10.82 15.49
CA VAL A 213 19.32 10.20 14.70
C VAL A 213 19.89 9.33 13.58
N THR A 214 20.95 9.79 12.91
CA THR A 214 21.61 9.02 11.84
C THR A 214 22.22 7.73 12.36
N ARG A 215 22.88 7.77 13.53
CA ARG A 215 23.37 6.55 14.20
C ARG A 215 22.24 5.62 14.60
N ALA A 216 21.14 6.17 15.13
CA ALA A 216 19.97 5.37 15.48
C ALA A 216 19.32 4.72 14.25
N ALA A 217 19.34 5.40 13.09
CA ALA A 217 18.83 4.86 11.82
C ALA A 217 19.68 3.69 11.32
N ALA A 218 21.01 3.83 11.31
CA ALA A 218 21.92 2.75 10.94
C ALA A 218 21.71 1.50 11.82
N ALA A 219 21.70 1.68 13.15
CA ALA A 219 21.46 0.58 14.08
C ALA A 219 20.05 -0.03 13.99
N PHE A 220 19.09 0.69 13.41
CA PHE A 220 17.74 0.16 13.17
C PHE A 220 17.65 -0.61 11.86
N ALA A 221 18.44 -0.24 10.85
CA ALA A 221 18.49 -0.91 9.55
C ALA A 221 19.27 -2.24 9.59
N GLU A 222 20.21 -2.38 10.53
CA GLU A 222 20.99 -3.62 10.74
C GLU A 222 20.23 -4.74 11.47
N ARG A 223 18.95 -4.53 11.82
CA ARG A 223 18.15 -5.44 12.66
C ARG A 223 17.13 -6.26 11.90
#